data_AF-A0A1X0XPY5-F1
#
_entry.id   AF-A0A1X0XPY5-F1
#
_cell.length_a   1.000
_cell.length_b   1.000
_cell.length_c   1.000
_cell.angle_alpha   90.00
_cell.angle_beta   90.00
_cell.angle_gamma   90.00
#
_symmetry.space_group_name_H-M   'P 1'
#
loop_
_entity.id
_entity.type
_entity.pdbx_description
1 polymer ?
#
loop_
_entity_poly.entity_id
_entity_poly.type
_entity_poly.pdbx_seq_one_letter_code
_entity_poly.pdbx_strand_id
1 'polypeptide(L)'
;MTLYANWPYVLVQAGPEQAACWRSDDLWSSRSTRLPDLMFPVDRSWLVSTLWDDDWTCVGGPVPLIDGFLSDPDLRTRVRRVGPKEDATPPGRNAI
;
A
#
# COMPACT_ATOMS: atom_id res chain seq x y z
N MET A 1 -8.99 -6.49 15.35
CA MET A 1 -7.70 -6.69 14.66
C MET A 1 -6.92 -5.40 14.82
N THR A 2 -5.70 -5.44 15.34
CA THR A 2 -4.84 -4.25 15.45
C THR A 2 -3.65 -4.37 14.51
N LEU A 3 -3.35 -3.29 13.80
CA LEU A 3 -2.19 -3.15 12.90
C LEU A 3 -1.59 -1.76 13.17
N TYR A 4 -0.38 -1.47 12.70
CA TYR A 4 0.34 -0.17 12.78
C TYR A 4 0.00 0.76 13.96
N ALA A 5 0.94 0.95 14.89
CA ALA A 5 0.72 1.74 16.10
C ALA A 5 -0.47 1.27 16.97
N ASN A 6 -0.83 -0.03 16.85
CA ASN A 6 -1.91 -0.69 17.59
C ASN A 6 -3.31 -0.08 17.34
N TRP A 7 -3.55 0.47 16.14
CA TRP A 7 -4.84 1.03 15.77
C TRP A 7 -5.86 -0.07 15.43
N PRO A 8 -7.15 0.12 15.73
CA PRO A 8 -8.19 -0.83 15.35
C PRO A 8 -8.50 -0.72 13.86
N TYR A 9 -8.58 -1.87 13.17
CA TYR A 9 -8.95 -1.96 11.76
C TYR A 9 -10.31 -2.65 11.58
N VAL A 10 -11.06 -2.19 10.59
CA VAL A 10 -12.29 -2.84 10.11
C VAL A 10 -12.00 -3.52 8.78
N LEU A 11 -12.56 -4.72 8.56
CA LEU A 11 -12.46 -5.41 7.29
C LEU A 11 -13.70 -5.10 6.44
N VAL A 12 -13.47 -4.66 5.21
CA VAL A 12 -14.52 -4.39 4.22
C VAL A 12 -14.22 -5.23 2.99
N GLN A 13 -15.20 -6.02 2.54
CA GLN A 13 -15.10 -6.75 1.26
C GLN A 13 -15.55 -5.82 0.13
N ALA A 14 -14.73 -5.69 -0.90
CA ALA A 14 -15.00 -4.84 -2.05
C ALA A 14 -14.39 -5.43 -3.33
N GLY A 15 -14.96 -5.06 -4.48
CA GLY A 15 -14.35 -5.34 -5.78
C GLY A 15 -13.19 -4.40 -6.10
N PRO A 16 -12.35 -4.71 -7.12
CA PRO A 16 -11.20 -3.87 -7.50
C PRO A 16 -11.58 -2.43 -7.83
N GLU A 17 -12.68 -2.22 -8.57
CA GLU A 17 -13.17 -0.88 -8.94
C GLU A 17 -13.56 -0.05 -7.72
N GLN A 18 -14.23 -0.67 -6.74
CA GLN A 18 -14.62 -0.02 -5.50
C GLN A 18 -13.39 0.33 -4.65
N ALA A 19 -12.45 -0.61 -4.51
CA ALA A 19 -11.22 -0.42 -3.75
C ALA A 19 -10.34 0.69 -4.35
N ALA A 20 -10.31 0.83 -5.68
CA ALA A 20 -9.56 1.87 -6.37
C ALA A 20 -10.04 3.29 -6.04
N CYS A 21 -11.33 3.47 -5.71
CA CYS A 21 -11.90 4.77 -5.36
C CYS A 21 -11.63 5.21 -3.91
N TRP A 22 -11.13 4.33 -3.02
CA TRP A 22 -10.93 4.67 -1.60
C TRP A 22 -9.77 5.64 -1.36
N ARG A 23 -8.88 5.75 -2.36
CA ARG A 23 -7.67 6.59 -2.35
C ARG A 23 -7.72 7.78 -3.30
N SER A 24 -8.86 8.03 -3.96
CA SER A 24 -8.96 9.08 -4.99
C SER A 24 -8.58 10.47 -4.46
N ASP A 25 -7.91 11.23 -5.32
CA ASP A 25 -7.36 12.59 -5.09
C ASP A 25 -8.43 13.69 -4.92
N ASP A 26 -9.62 13.38 -4.40
CA ASP A 26 -10.61 14.42 -4.06
C ASP A 26 -10.15 15.19 -2.81
N LEU A 27 -9.20 16.09 -3.07
CA LEU A 27 -8.48 17.01 -2.20
C LEU A 27 -9.40 18.07 -1.57
N TRP A 28 -10.71 18.06 -1.83
CA TRP A 28 -11.65 19.10 -1.38
C TRP A 28 -12.43 18.76 -0.11
N SER A 29 -12.00 17.75 0.65
CA SER A 29 -12.50 17.64 2.02
C SER A 29 -11.35 17.81 3.01
N SER A 30 -11.49 18.79 3.89
CA SER A 30 -10.75 18.91 5.16
C SER A 30 -10.96 17.70 6.09
N ARG A 31 -11.63 16.66 5.59
CA ARG A 31 -11.88 15.34 6.16
C ARG A 31 -11.29 14.23 5.28
N SER A 32 -10.27 14.51 4.45
CA SER A 32 -9.48 13.48 3.77
C SER A 32 -8.74 12.66 4.83
N THR A 33 -9.49 11.81 5.52
CA THR A 33 -8.98 10.71 6.32
C THR A 33 -8.48 9.73 5.28
N ARG A 34 -7.26 9.94 4.78
CA ARG A 34 -6.48 8.87 4.15
C ARG A 34 -6.36 7.80 5.22
N LEU A 35 -7.34 6.92 5.35
CA LEU A 35 -7.25 5.86 6.33
C LEU A 35 -6.07 4.98 5.90
N PRO A 36 -5.33 4.40 6.85
CA PRO A 36 -4.40 3.35 6.51
C PRO A 36 -5.15 2.25 5.78
N ASP A 37 -4.72 1.95 4.56
CA ASP A 37 -5.33 0.90 3.77
C ASP A 37 -4.48 -0.36 3.95
N LEU A 38 -5.13 -1.45 4.33
CA LEU A 38 -4.59 -2.79 4.22
C LEU A 38 -5.55 -3.59 3.34
N MET A 39 -5.13 -3.87 2.11
CA MET A 39 -5.90 -4.64 1.14
C MET A 39 -5.23 -5.97 0.86
N PHE A 40 -6.03 -7.02 0.72
CA PHE A 40 -5.56 -8.34 0.32
C PHE A 40 -6.70 -9.10 -0.38
N PRO A 41 -6.39 -9.97 -1.36
CA PRO A 41 -7.37 -10.86 -1.97
C PRO A 41 -7.93 -11.85 -0.94
N VAL A 42 -9.06 -12.47 -1.26
CA VAL A 42 -9.75 -13.45 -0.38
C VAL A 42 -8.82 -14.60 0.05
N ASP A 43 -7.92 -15.01 -0.84
CA ASP A 43 -6.94 -16.08 -0.59
C ASP A 43 -5.72 -15.62 0.23
N ARG A 44 -5.60 -14.32 0.53
CA ARG A 44 -4.48 -13.69 1.27
C ARG A 44 -3.11 -13.97 0.65
N SER A 45 -3.06 -14.19 -0.66
CA SER A 45 -1.83 -14.50 -1.38
C SER A 45 -0.83 -13.34 -1.43
N TRP A 46 -1.30 -12.10 -1.30
CA TRP A 46 -0.49 -10.87 -1.24
C TRP A 46 -1.20 -9.79 -0.43
N LEU A 47 -0.53 -8.66 -0.19
CA LEU A 47 -1.14 -7.50 0.44
C LEU A 47 -0.60 -6.19 -0.14
N VAL A 48 -1.43 -5.16 -0.06
CA VAL A 48 -1.08 -3.76 -0.27
C VAL A 48 -1.30 -3.04 1.05
N SER A 49 -0.31 -2.26 1.47
CA SER A 49 -0.37 -1.44 2.67
C SER A 49 0.09 -0.02 2.37
N THR A 50 -0.58 0.97 2.94
CA THR A 50 -0.18 2.39 2.83
C THR A 50 -0.76 3.13 4.02
N LEU A 51 0.10 3.81 4.78
CA LEU A 51 -0.34 4.62 5.91
C LEU A 51 -0.95 5.94 5.45
N TRP A 52 -1.57 6.62 6.40
CA TRP A 52 -2.27 7.89 6.21
C TRP A 52 -1.33 9.05 5.81
N ASP A 53 -0.07 8.96 6.24
CA ASP A 53 1.02 9.93 6.02
C ASP A 53 2.08 9.44 5.01
N ASP A 54 1.88 8.27 4.42
CA ASP A 54 2.78 7.70 3.42
C ASP A 54 2.45 8.20 2.02
N ASP A 55 3.49 8.66 1.31
CA ASP A 55 3.42 8.90 -0.14
C ASP A 55 3.69 7.62 -0.95
N TRP A 56 4.07 6.53 -0.27
CA TRP A 56 4.48 5.27 -0.88
C TRP A 56 3.60 4.11 -0.42
N THR A 57 3.28 3.23 -1.37
CA THR A 57 2.52 2.01 -1.12
C THR A 57 3.45 0.80 -1.05
N CYS A 58 3.37 0.05 0.05
CA CYS A 58 4.07 -1.22 0.22
C CYS A 58 3.25 -2.36 -0.39
N VAL A 59 3.89 -3.19 -1.22
CA VAL A 59 3.31 -4.43 -1.77
C VAL A 59 4.10 -5.63 -1.25
N GLY A 60 3.43 -6.53 -0.55
CA GLY A 60 4.02 -7.78 -0.06
C GLY A 60 3.39 -8.98 -0.77
N GLY A 61 4.20 -9.88 -1.31
CA GLY A 61 3.67 -11.06 -2.00
C GLY A 61 4.74 -11.96 -2.62
N PRO A 62 4.34 -12.95 -3.42
CA PRO A 62 5.24 -13.88 -4.08
C PRO A 62 6.20 -13.17 -5.04
N VAL A 63 7.40 -13.75 -5.24
CA VAL A 63 8.42 -13.20 -6.14
C VAL A 63 7.87 -12.88 -7.55
N PRO A 64 7.06 -13.74 -8.20
CA PRO A 64 6.51 -13.43 -9.52
C PRO A 64 5.62 -12.18 -9.56
N LEU A 65 4.88 -11.90 -8.48
CA LEU A 65 4.07 -10.68 -8.38
C LEU A 65 4.98 -9.45 -8.39
N ILE A 66 6.00 -9.46 -7.53
CA ILE A 66 6.95 -8.35 -7.40
C ILE A 66 7.74 -8.14 -8.69
N ASP A 67 8.17 -9.21 -9.35
CA ASP A 67 8.89 -9.13 -10.63
C ASP A 67 7.98 -8.59 -11.74
N GLY A 68 6.68 -8.85 -11.69
CA GLY A 68 5.68 -8.22 -12.54
C GLY A 68 5.65 -6.70 -12.39
N PHE A 69 5.60 -6.19 -11.16
CA PHE A 69 5.67 -4.73 -10.90
C PHE A 69 6.97 -4.10 -11.41
N LEU A 70 8.11 -4.80 -11.27
CA LEU A 70 9.41 -4.32 -11.74
C LEU A 70 9.53 -4.33 -13.27
N SER A 71 8.79 -5.21 -13.95
CA SER A 71 8.82 -5.37 -15.40
C SER A 71 7.78 -4.50 -16.12
N ASP A 72 6.78 -4.01 -15.40
CA ASP A 72 5.72 -3.16 -15.95
C ASP A 72 6.28 -1.80 -16.42
N PRO A 73 6.09 -1.42 -17.70
CA PRO A 73 6.64 -0.18 -18.24
C PRO A 73 6.20 1.11 -17.54
N ASP A 74 4.98 1.14 -17.00
CA ASP A 74 4.38 2.31 -16.37
C ASP A 74 4.79 2.41 -14.89
N LEU A 75 5.02 1.26 -14.25
CA LEU A 75 5.37 1.19 -12.83
C LEU A 75 6.87 1.15 -12.57
N ARG A 76 7.69 0.58 -13.46
CA ARG A 76 9.13 0.32 -13.25
C ARG A 76 9.95 1.52 -12.77
N THR A 77 9.54 2.75 -13.08
CA THR A 77 10.23 3.98 -12.66
C THR A 77 9.80 4.49 -11.28
N ARG A 78 8.72 3.92 -10.72
CA ARG A 78 8.07 4.31 -9.46
C ARG A 78 8.01 3.16 -8.45
N VAL A 79 8.73 2.06 -8.71
CA VAL A 79 8.79 0.90 -7.82
C VAL A 79 10.23 0.63 -7.41
N ARG A 80 10.39 0.12 -6.19
CA ARG A 80 11.67 -0.35 -5.66
C ARG A 80 11.43 -1.64 -4.90
N ARG A 81 12.22 -2.66 -5.19
CA ARG A 81 12.22 -3.89 -4.40
C ARG A 81 12.95 -3.65 -3.09
N VAL A 82 12.38 -4.14 -1.99
CA VAL A 82 12.98 -4.08 -0.65
C VAL A 82 13.01 -5.48 -0.06
N GLY A 83 14.19 -5.93 0.32
CA GLY A 83 14.39 -7.19 1.04
C GLY A 83 14.07 -7.06 2.54
N PRO A 84 13.81 -8.16 3.26
CA PRO A 84 13.47 -8.13 4.69
C PRO A 84 14.51 -7.49 5.63
N LYS A 85 15.75 -7.36 5.17
CA LYS A 85 16.87 -6.75 5.93
C LYS A 85 17.33 -5.43 5.33
N GLU A 86 16.69 -4.98 4.26
CA GLU A 86 17.04 -3.74 3.58
C GLU A 86 16.26 -2.58 4.16
N ASP A 87 16.78 -1.37 3.94
CA ASP A 87 16.09 -0.16 4.34
C ASP A 87 14.78 0.01 3.52
N ALA A 88 13.66 -0.08 4.24
CA ALA A 88 12.33 0.12 3.71
C ALA A 88 11.90 1.59 3.69
N THR A 89 12.77 2.52 4.13
CA THR A 89 12.48 3.94 4.10
C THR A 89 12.17 4.39 2.67
N PRO A 90 11.06 5.11 2.45
CA PRO A 90 10.75 5.63 1.14
C PRO A 90 11.86 6.57 0.61
N PRO A 91 12.18 6.54 -0.70
CA PRO A 91 13.12 7.48 -1.30
C PRO A 91 12.79 8.93 -0.96
N GLY A 92 13.80 9.71 -0.54
CA GLY A 92 13.63 11.12 -0.18
C GLY A 92 13.09 11.37 1.24
N ARG A 93 12.87 10.34 2.05
CA ARG A 93 12.54 10.44 3.47
C ARG A 93 13.68 9.91 4.35
N ASN A 94 13.76 10.39 5.58
CA ASN A 94 14.65 9.85 6.61
C ASN A 94 13.83 8.97 7.56
N ALA A 95 14.35 7.81 7.96
CA ALA A 95 13.78 7.05 9.07
C ALA A 95 13.85 7.89 10.35
N ILE A 96 12.76 7.91 11.13
CA ILE A 96 12.69 8.58 12.44
C ILE A 96 13.11 7.59 13.53
#